data_AF-A0A949YHD0-F1
#
_entry.id   AF-A0A949YHD0-F1
#
_cell.length_a   1.000
_cell.length_b   1.000
_cell.length_c   1.000
_cell.angle_alpha   90.00
_cell.angle_beta   90.00
_cell.angle_gamma   90.00
#
_symmetry.space_group_name_H-M   'P 1'
#
loop_
_entity.id
_entity.type
_entity.pdbx_description
1 polymer ?
#
loop_
_entity_poly.entity_id
_entity_poly.type
_entity_poly.pdbx_seq_one_letter_code
_entity_poly.pdbx_strand_id
1 'polypeptide(L)' 'MATRFKSRARRSRRSLTIVKPSGSLHPRVQKVGPEHFGIVAVDCAKARSKWMLADFYGGILIPPTVVEHHKQ' A
#
# COMPACT_ATOMS: atom_id res chain seq x y z
N MET A 1 32.96 -8.24 -24.42
CA MET A 1 33.05 -7.28 -23.30
C MET A 1 31.66 -7.15 -22.68
N ALA A 2 31.43 -7.65 -21.46
CA ALA A 2 30.15 -7.50 -20.78
C ALA A 2 30.12 -6.16 -20.02
N THR A 3 29.19 -5.28 -20.36
CA THR A 3 28.98 -4.01 -19.67
C THR A 3 28.41 -4.26 -18.27
N ARG A 4 29.17 -3.89 -17.22
CA ARG A 4 28.68 -3.92 -15.83
C ARG A 4 27.57 -2.88 -15.68
N PHE A 5 26.34 -3.32 -15.45
CA PHE A 5 25.25 -2.44 -15.06
C PHE A 5 25.51 -1.89 -13.64
N LYS A 6 25.57 -0.56 -13.51
CA LYS A 6 25.67 0.10 -12.19
C LYS A 6 24.42 -0.22 -11.37
N SER A 7 24.58 -0.89 -10.23
CA SER A 7 23.50 -1.10 -9.28
C SER A 7 23.07 0.24 -8.69
N ARG A 8 21.82 0.64 -8.94
CA ARG A 8 21.25 1.87 -8.39
C ARG A 8 21.06 1.66 -6.88
N ALA A 9 21.69 2.50 -6.06
CA ALA A 9 21.55 2.44 -4.62
C ALA A 9 20.07 2.47 -4.21
N ARG A 10 19.64 1.48 -3.41
CA ARG A 10 18.28 1.40 -2.88
C ARG A 10 18.04 2.60 -1.97
N ARG A 11 17.22 3.54 -2.43
CA ARG A 11 16.80 4.70 -1.63
C ARG A 11 16.15 4.16 -0.35
N SER A 12 16.62 4.64 0.81
CA SER A 12 16.02 4.34 2.12
C SER A 12 14.51 4.48 2.04
N ARG A 13 13.77 3.47 2.54
CA ARG A 13 12.30 3.44 2.56
C ARG A 13 11.80 4.61 3.39
N ARG A 14 11.60 5.77 2.76
CA ARG A 14 10.82 6.87 3.33
C ARG A 14 9.48 6.28 3.76
N SER A 15 9.07 6.61 4.98
CA SER A 15 7.85 6.16 5.64
C SER A 15 6.69 6.04 4.65
N LEU A 16 6.12 4.84 4.58
CA LEU A 16 5.01 4.45 3.70
C LEU A 16 3.68 5.04 4.20
N THR A 17 3.62 6.31 4.52
CA THR A 17 2.33 6.98 4.74
C THR A 17 1.74 7.29 3.38
N ILE A 18 0.77 6.46 2.96
CA ILE A 18 0.03 6.58 1.70
C ILE A 18 -0.83 7.86 1.68
N VAL A 19 -1.08 8.48 2.83
CA VAL A 19 -2.00 9.62 2.97
C VAL A 19 -1.24 10.94 3.15
N LYS A 20 -1.75 12.01 2.54
CA LYS A 20 -1.23 13.37 2.67
C LYS A 20 -1.41 13.84 4.13
N PRO A 21 -0.34 14.18 4.87
CA PRO A 21 -0.42 14.48 6.31
C PRO A 21 -1.34 15.65 6.68
N SER A 22 -1.68 16.51 5.71
CA SER A 22 -2.42 17.76 5.89
C SER A 22 -3.72 17.84 5.07
N GLY A 23 -4.24 16.71 4.57
CA GLY A 23 -5.50 16.71 3.83
C GLY A 23 -6.69 16.95 4.75
N SER A 24 -7.52 17.96 4.46
CA SER A 24 -8.80 18.13 5.15
C SER A 24 -9.67 16.88 4.93
N LEU A 25 -10.18 16.32 6.02
CA LEU A 25 -11.10 15.19 5.95
C LEU A 25 -12.39 15.66 5.28
N HIS A 26 -12.89 14.91 4.29
CA HIS A 26 -14.18 15.22 3.67
C HIS A 26 -15.28 15.19 4.75
N PRO A 27 -16.25 16.14 4.79
CA PRO A 27 -17.26 16.22 5.87
C PRO A 27 -18.02 14.90 6.13
N ARG A 28 -18.31 14.14 5.07
CA ARG A 28 -18.91 12.80 5.16
C ARG A 28 -18.07 11.79 5.95
N VAL A 29 -16.74 11.83 5.82
CA VAL A 29 -15.83 10.96 6.58
C VAL A 29 -15.76 11.42 8.03
N GLN A 30 -15.72 12.73 8.28
CA GLN A 30 -15.78 13.27 9.65
C GLN A 30 -17.06 12.88 10.39
N LYS A 31 -18.22 12.92 9.69
CA LYS A 31 -19.51 12.55 10.27
C LYS A 31 -19.58 11.07 10.68
N VAL A 32 -18.88 10.20 9.97
CA VAL A 32 -18.86 8.75 10.24
C VAL A 32 -17.73 8.36 11.20
N GLY A 33 -16.65 9.13 11.26
CA GLY A 33 -15.43 8.78 11.99
C GLY A 33 -14.43 8.05 11.09
N PRO A 34 -13.23 8.60 10.83
CA PRO A 34 -12.19 7.96 10.02
C PRO A 34 -11.78 6.56 10.50
N GLU A 35 -11.87 6.31 11.79
CA GLU A 35 -11.61 5.02 12.45
C GLU A 35 -12.49 3.87 11.95
N HIS A 36 -13.63 4.17 11.35
CA HIS A 36 -14.55 3.19 10.78
C HIS A 36 -14.22 2.83 9.33
N PHE A 37 -13.19 3.41 8.74
CA PHE A 37 -12.78 3.15 7.36
C PHE A 37 -11.50 2.33 7.30
N GLY A 38 -11.50 1.36 6.37
CA GLY A 38 -10.32 0.60 5.97
C GLY A 38 -10.02 0.80 4.49
N ILE A 39 -8.74 0.84 4.15
CA ILE A 39 -8.23 0.92 2.78
C ILE A 39 -7.58 -0.41 2.43
N VAL A 40 -8.18 -1.13 1.48
CA VAL A 40 -7.58 -2.34 0.89
C VAL A 40 -6.81 -1.91 -0.34
N ALA A 41 -5.49 -2.12 -0.32
CA ALA A 41 -4.64 -1.90 -1.48
C ALA A 41 -4.27 -3.25 -2.09
N VAL A 42 -4.54 -3.43 -3.38
CA VAL A 42 -4.25 -4.66 -4.12
C VAL A 42 -3.35 -4.34 -5.31
N ASP A 43 -2.21 -5.03 -5.37
CA ASP A 43 -1.24 -5.01 -6.46
C ASP A 43 -1.32 -6.36 -7.20
N CYS A 44 -1.98 -6.35 -8.35
CA CYS A 44 -2.29 -7.55 -9.12
C CYS A 44 -1.20 -7.86 -10.16
N ALA A 45 -0.77 -9.11 -10.23
CA ALA A 45 0.06 -9.67 -11.29
C ALA A 45 -0.57 -10.96 -11.85
N LYS A 46 0.00 -11.47 -12.95
CA LYS A 46 -0.55 -12.64 -13.66
C LYS A 46 -0.64 -13.89 -12.78
N ALA A 47 0.40 -14.18 -12.01
CA ALA A 47 0.51 -15.39 -11.20
C ALA A 47 0.15 -15.19 -9.72
N ARG A 48 -0.05 -13.93 -9.28
CA ARG A 48 -0.28 -13.61 -7.87
C ARG A 48 -0.87 -12.22 -7.71
N SER A 49 -1.54 -11.99 -6.60
CA SER A 49 -1.81 -10.65 -6.08
C SER A 49 -1.05 -10.43 -4.79
N LYS A 50 -0.74 -9.17 -4.49
CA LYS A 50 -0.28 -8.75 -3.18
C LYS A 50 -1.25 -7.74 -2.64
N TRP A 51 -1.76 -7.96 -1.44
CA TRP A 51 -2.76 -7.09 -0.84
C TRP A 51 -2.38 -6.69 0.58
N MET A 52 -2.81 -5.52 1.02
CA MET A 52 -2.68 -5.05 2.40
C MET A 52 -3.96 -4.35 2.84
N LEU A 53 -4.20 -4.32 4.15
CA LEU A 53 -5.25 -3.51 4.78
C LEU A 53 -4.60 -2.48 5.68
N ALA A 54 -4.96 -1.22 5.48
CA ALA A 54 -4.62 -0.12 6.37
C ALA A 54 -5.89 0.57 6.88
N ASP A 55 -5.80 1.22 8.03
CA ASP A 55 -6.82 2.16 8.47
C ASP A 55 -6.76 3.45 7.65
N PHE A 56 -7.71 4.36 7.91
CA PHE A 56 -7.78 5.66 7.22
C PHE A 56 -6.54 6.55 7.44
N TYR A 57 -5.85 6.40 8.57
CA TYR A 57 -4.65 7.16 8.93
C TYR A 57 -3.37 6.54 8.34
N GLY A 58 -3.46 5.39 7.70
CA GLY A 58 -2.34 4.65 7.12
C GLY A 58 -1.66 3.70 8.12
N GLY A 59 -2.24 3.44 9.28
CA GLY A 59 -1.85 2.35 10.16
C GLY A 59 -2.12 1.01 9.50
N ILE A 60 -1.10 0.15 9.43
CA ILE A 60 -1.20 -1.16 8.76
C ILE A 60 -1.92 -2.13 9.70
N LEU A 61 -3.11 -2.58 9.31
CA LEU A 61 -3.90 -3.58 10.04
C LEU A 61 -3.55 -5.00 9.58
N ILE A 62 -3.37 -5.19 8.28
CA ILE A 62 -2.87 -6.45 7.70
C ILE A 62 -1.68 -6.12 6.81
N PRO A 63 -0.50 -6.71 7.08
CA PRO A 63 0.69 -6.44 6.29
C PRO A 63 0.53 -6.98 4.87
N PRO A 64 1.35 -6.48 3.91
CA PRO A 64 1.28 -6.91 2.54
C PRO A 64 1.44 -8.43 2.37
N THR A 65 0.35 -9.11 2.04
CA THR A 65 0.20 -10.56 1.94
C THR A 65 0.07 -10.97 0.49
N VAL A 66 0.77 -12.03 0.09
CA VAL A 66 0.75 -12.55 -1.28
C VAL A 66 -0.29 -13.67 -1.37
N VAL A 67 -1.08 -13.64 -2.44
CA VAL A 67 -2.05 -14.67 -2.82
C VAL A 67 -1.64 -15.18 -4.18
N GLU A 68 -1.27 -16.46 -4.28
CA GLU A 68 -0.93 -17.10 -5.55
C GLU A 68 -2.21 -17.38 -6.35
N HIS A 69 -2.15 -17.19 -7.66
CA HIS A 69 -3.23 -17.46 -8.58
C HIS A 69 -2.92 -18.74 -9.36
N HIS A 70 -3.75 -19.75 -9.16
CA HIS A 70 -3.76 -20.91 -10.04
C HIS A 70 -4.83 -20.70 -11.10
N LYS A 71 -4.54 -21.07 -12.35
CA LYS A 71 -5.61 -21.18 -13.36
C LYS A 71 -6.56 -22.26 -12.85
N GLN A 72 -7.80 -21.87 -12.57
CA GLN A 72 -8.89 -22.82 -12.40
C GLN A 72 -9.26 -23.43 -13.74
#